data_AF-A0A1F4AWM2-F1
#
_entry.id   AF-A0A1F4AWM2-F1
#
_cell.length_a   1.000
_cell.length_b   1.000
_cell.length_c   1.000
_cell.angle_alpha   90.00
_cell.angle_beta   90.00
_cell.angle_gamma   90.00
#
_symmetry.space_group_name_H-M   'P 1'
#
loop_
_entity.id
_entity.type
_entity.pdbx_description
1 polymer ?
#
loop_
_entity_poly.entity_id
_entity_poly.type
_entity_poly.pdbx_seq_one_letter_code
_entity_poly.pdbx_strand_id
1 'polypeptide(L)'
;MALWMTRSFPKAGILPADSETEVKAISIMAWCASGIHPHLTRINSPVKFCDTPGSEESINRLAAKELDHVFGIGDGMLSGREYFFGQWCAADSHFFWTWRRATQFGLDFSKYRNCVAHFERMQQRPAVKKALEFEKQVQAEFAKAA
;
A
#
# COMPACT_ATOMS: atom_id res chain seq x y z
N MET A 1 -1.15 -2.13 -14.89
CA MET A 1 -0.38 -0.91 -15.25
C MET A 1 1.13 -1.09 -15.12
N ALA A 2 1.68 -1.44 -13.95
CA ALA A 2 3.14 -1.56 -13.74
C ALA A 2 3.88 -2.46 -14.76
N LEU A 3 3.31 -3.62 -15.09
CA LEU A 3 3.83 -4.53 -16.12
C LEU A 3 3.92 -3.88 -17.51
N TRP A 4 2.86 -3.19 -17.92
CA TRP A 4 2.83 -2.47 -19.19
C TRP A 4 3.90 -1.38 -19.20
N MET A 5 3.98 -0.56 -18.14
CA MET A 5 4.99 0.50 -18.04
C MET A 5 6.42 -0.05 -18.05
N THR A 6 6.67 -1.19 -17.39
CA THR A 6 7.99 -1.85 -17.40
C THR A 6 8.41 -2.23 -18.82
N ARG A 7 7.46 -2.76 -19.61
CA ARG A 7 7.70 -3.14 -21.01
C ARG A 7 7.82 -1.94 -21.94
N SER A 8 7.02 -0.89 -21.72
CA SER A 8 7.02 0.32 -22.53
C SER A 8 8.20 1.26 -22.23
N PHE A 9 8.70 1.24 -21.00
CA PHE A 9 9.76 2.13 -20.52
C PHE A 9 10.84 1.33 -19.77
N PRO A 10 11.60 0.43 -20.43
CA PRO A 10 12.54 -0.48 -19.76
C PRO A 10 13.66 0.24 -19.00
N LYS A 11 14.03 1.46 -19.42
CA LYS A 11 15.04 2.28 -18.74
C LYS A 11 14.55 2.90 -17.42
N ALA A 12 13.26 2.82 -17.12
CA ALA A 12 12.66 3.40 -15.91
C ALA A 12 12.85 2.54 -14.65
N GLY A 13 13.30 1.29 -14.78
CA GLY A 13 13.58 0.41 -13.63
C GLY A 13 12.35 0.17 -12.74
N ILE A 14 11.16 0.07 -13.33
CA ILE A 14 9.88 -0.05 -12.59
C ILE A 14 9.78 -1.39 -11.88
N LEU A 15 10.23 -2.46 -12.53
CA LEU A 15 10.38 -3.79 -11.94
C LEU A 15 11.83 -4.25 -12.10
N PRO A 16 12.28 -5.22 -11.27
CA PRO A 16 13.59 -5.86 -11.44
C PRO A 16 13.75 -6.42 -12.86
N ALA A 17 14.97 -6.31 -13.41
CA ALA A 17 15.28 -6.82 -14.74
C ALA A 17 15.54 -8.34 -14.76
N ASP A 18 15.95 -8.90 -13.62
CA ASP A 18 16.06 -10.34 -13.41
C ASP A 18 14.66 -10.98 -13.36
N SER A 19 14.44 -12.02 -14.15
CA SER A 19 13.11 -12.62 -14.34
C SER A 19 12.56 -13.26 -13.05
N GLU A 20 13.42 -13.88 -12.25
CA GLU A 20 13.00 -14.49 -10.98
C GLU A 20 12.54 -13.41 -9.99
N THR A 21 13.34 -12.34 -9.86
CA THR A 21 13.02 -11.21 -8.99
C THR A 21 11.82 -10.41 -9.50
N GLU A 22 11.65 -10.29 -10.83
CA GLU A 22 10.47 -9.67 -11.44
C GLU A 22 9.19 -10.41 -11.04
N VAL A 23 9.16 -11.74 -11.18
CA VAL A 23 8.00 -12.56 -10.81
C VAL A 23 7.69 -12.44 -9.31
N LYS A 24 8.71 -12.42 -8.45
CA LYS A 24 8.52 -12.19 -7.01
C LYS A 24 7.95 -10.79 -6.74
N ALA A 25 8.42 -9.76 -7.43
CA ALA A 25 7.87 -8.41 -7.30
C ALA A 25 6.40 -8.34 -7.76
N ILE A 26 6.05 -9.04 -8.84
CA ILE A 26 4.67 -9.20 -9.29
C ILE A 26 3.83 -9.91 -8.24
N SER A 27 4.36 -10.96 -7.59
CA SER A 27 3.68 -11.66 -6.51
C SER A 27 3.37 -10.73 -5.32
N ILE A 28 4.32 -9.88 -4.90
CA ILE A 28 4.08 -8.87 -3.85
C ILE A 28 3.01 -7.85 -4.28
N MET A 29 3.03 -7.40 -5.53
CA MET A 29 1.97 -6.51 -6.04
C MET A 29 0.61 -7.19 -6.06
N ALA A 30 0.54 -8.46 -6.43
CA ALA A 30 -0.70 -9.25 -6.39
C ALA A 30 -1.19 -9.41 -4.95
N TRP A 31 -0.29 -9.69 -4.00
CA TRP A 31 -0.60 -9.74 -2.58
C TRP A 31 -1.12 -8.41 -2.03
N CYS A 32 -0.56 -7.26 -2.45
CA CYS A 32 -1.13 -5.95 -2.09
C CYS A 32 -2.57 -5.81 -2.62
N ALA A 33 -2.82 -6.23 -3.86
CA ALA A 33 -4.12 -6.10 -4.53
C ALA A 33 -5.20 -7.02 -3.94
N SER A 34 -4.86 -8.26 -3.59
CA SER A 34 -5.83 -9.27 -3.15
C SER A 34 -5.76 -9.59 -1.65
N GLY A 35 -4.60 -9.42 -1.03
CA GLY A 35 -4.35 -9.76 0.37
C GLY A 35 -4.39 -8.58 1.33
N ILE A 36 -4.25 -7.32 0.86
CA ILE A 36 -4.31 -6.14 1.73
C ILE A 36 -5.49 -5.24 1.36
N HIS A 37 -5.60 -4.86 0.09
CA HIS A 37 -6.59 -3.89 -0.38
C HIS A 37 -8.05 -4.24 -0.01
N PRO A 38 -8.53 -5.50 -0.11
CA PRO A 38 -9.91 -5.82 0.26
C PRO A 38 -10.26 -5.49 1.71
N HIS A 39 -9.30 -5.62 2.64
CA HIS A 39 -9.51 -5.26 4.04
C HIS A 39 -9.60 -3.75 4.23
N LEU A 40 -8.79 -2.98 3.49
CA LEU A 40 -8.92 -1.51 3.44
C LEU A 40 -10.28 -1.07 2.90
N THR A 41 -10.79 -1.75 1.86
CA THR A 41 -12.12 -1.46 1.29
C THR A 41 -13.24 -1.72 2.29
N ARG A 42 -13.15 -2.82 3.07
CA ARG A 42 -14.13 -3.15 4.10
C ARG A 42 -14.24 -2.08 5.18
N ILE A 43 -13.11 -1.54 5.63
CA ILE A 43 -13.09 -0.45 6.62
C ILE A 43 -13.63 0.85 6.01
N ASN A 44 -13.26 1.16 4.77
CA ASN A 44 -13.69 2.37 4.10
C ASN A 44 -15.20 2.42 3.81
N SER A 45 -15.82 1.28 3.56
CA SER A 45 -17.21 1.20 3.08
C SER A 45 -17.90 -0.08 3.57
N PRO A 46 -18.10 -0.25 4.89
CA PRO A 46 -18.63 -1.49 5.46
C PRO A 46 -20.01 -1.85 4.92
N VAL A 47 -20.87 -0.85 4.65
CA VAL A 47 -22.21 -1.04 4.09
C VAL A 47 -22.24 -1.76 2.73
N LYS A 48 -21.13 -1.74 1.97
CA LYS A 48 -21.02 -2.49 0.71
C LYS A 48 -20.88 -4.01 0.91
N PHE A 49 -20.64 -4.44 2.14
CA PHE A 49 -20.38 -5.84 2.50
C PHE A 49 -21.47 -6.43 3.41
N CYS A 50 -22.13 -5.59 4.22
CA CYS A 50 -23.35 -5.94 4.95
C CYS A 50 -24.16 -4.68 5.23
N ASP A 51 -25.45 -4.72 4.96
CA ASP A 51 -26.41 -3.63 5.19
C ASP A 51 -27.26 -3.83 6.45
N THR A 52 -27.00 -4.91 7.21
CA THR A 52 -27.66 -5.14 8.50
C THR A 52 -27.24 -4.04 9.48
N PRO A 53 -28.19 -3.33 10.13
CA PRO A 53 -27.87 -2.25 11.07
C PRO A 53 -26.93 -2.71 12.20
N GLY A 54 -25.86 -1.96 12.43
CA GLY A 54 -24.87 -2.25 13.50
C GLY A 54 -23.80 -3.27 13.12
N SER A 55 -23.77 -3.75 11.87
CA SER A 55 -22.75 -4.70 11.39
C SER A 55 -21.38 -4.05 11.16
N GLU A 56 -21.30 -2.72 11.08
CA GLU A 56 -20.11 -1.95 10.72
C GLU A 56 -18.95 -2.19 11.70
N GLU A 57 -19.24 -2.24 13.00
CA GLU A 57 -18.21 -2.49 14.02
C GLU A 57 -17.57 -3.87 13.83
N SER A 58 -18.38 -4.89 13.55
CA SER A 58 -17.89 -6.26 13.31
C SER A 58 -17.04 -6.33 12.05
N ILE A 59 -17.48 -5.69 10.96
CA ILE A 59 -16.73 -5.63 9.69
C ILE A 59 -15.39 -4.95 9.91
N ASN A 60 -15.39 -3.79 10.57
CA ASN A 60 -14.17 -3.01 10.83
C ASN A 60 -13.19 -3.79 11.71
N ARG A 61 -13.66 -4.40 12.79
CA ARG A 61 -12.84 -5.21 13.70
C ARG A 61 -12.20 -6.41 12.99
N LEU A 62 -12.98 -7.13 12.17
CA LEU A 62 -12.46 -8.28 11.42
C LEU A 62 -11.45 -7.84 10.35
N ALA A 63 -11.74 -6.76 9.62
CA ALA A 63 -10.82 -6.22 8.64
C ALA A 63 -9.52 -5.69 9.28
N ALA A 64 -9.60 -5.01 10.43
CA ALA A 64 -8.44 -4.54 11.17
C ALA A 64 -7.56 -5.70 11.67
N LYS A 65 -8.17 -6.80 12.12
CA LYS A 65 -7.44 -8.02 12.50
C LYS A 65 -6.65 -8.60 11.32
N GLU A 66 -7.24 -8.65 10.14
CA GLU A 66 -6.55 -9.15 8.95
C GLU A 66 -5.44 -8.20 8.50
N LEU A 67 -5.66 -6.88 8.57
CA LEU A 67 -4.61 -5.87 8.32
C LEU A 67 -3.42 -6.04 9.28
N ASP A 68 -3.69 -6.28 10.56
CA ASP A 68 -2.65 -6.57 11.54
C ASP A 68 -1.79 -7.78 11.10
N HIS A 69 -2.44 -8.88 10.74
CA HIS A 69 -1.75 -10.09 10.29
C HIS A 69 -0.90 -9.86 9.03
N VAL A 70 -1.46 -9.23 7.98
CA VAL A 70 -0.72 -9.02 6.72
C VAL A 70 0.40 -8.00 6.84
N PHE A 71 0.27 -6.99 7.71
CA PHE A 71 1.39 -6.09 8.00
C PHE A 71 2.48 -6.76 8.82
N GLY A 72 2.16 -7.73 9.68
CA GLY A 72 3.17 -8.60 10.30
C GLY A 72 3.98 -9.40 9.28
N ILE A 73 3.34 -9.92 8.24
CA ILE A 73 4.03 -10.60 7.13
C ILE A 73 4.94 -9.60 6.38
N GLY A 74 4.41 -8.43 6.04
CA GLY A 74 5.18 -7.38 5.35
C GLY A 74 6.39 -6.91 6.16
N ASP A 75 6.25 -6.81 7.48
CA ASP A 75 7.34 -6.43 8.38
C ASP A 75 8.47 -7.46 8.36
N GLY A 76 8.11 -8.75 8.43
CA GLY A 76 9.08 -9.85 8.30
C GLY A 76 9.78 -9.86 6.94
N MET A 77 9.07 -9.60 5.85
CA MET A 77 9.65 -9.50 4.50
C MET A 77 10.65 -8.33 4.37
N LEU A 78 10.46 -7.26 5.14
CA LEU A 78 11.33 -6.08 5.16
C LEU A 78 12.45 -6.17 6.21
N SER A 79 12.49 -7.23 7.02
CA SER A 79 13.52 -7.41 8.04
C SER A 79 14.92 -7.41 7.41
N GLY A 80 15.75 -6.46 7.83
CA GLY A 80 17.11 -6.27 7.31
C GLY A 80 17.16 -5.72 5.88
N ARG A 81 16.06 -5.15 5.35
CA ARG A 81 15.97 -4.65 3.98
C ARG A 81 15.39 -3.24 3.94
N GLU A 82 15.89 -2.43 3.02
CA GLU A 82 15.34 -1.09 2.77
C GLU A 82 14.09 -1.10 1.88
N TYR A 83 14.07 -2.03 0.93
CA TYR A 83 13.01 -2.29 -0.05
C TYR A 83 12.89 -3.81 -0.22
N PHE A 84 11.75 -4.30 -0.72
CA PHE A 84 11.50 -5.76 -0.83
C PHE A 84 12.61 -6.53 -1.55
N PHE A 85 13.24 -5.91 -2.55
CA PHE A 85 14.28 -6.50 -3.41
C PHE A 85 15.58 -5.68 -3.42
N GLY A 86 15.94 -5.07 -2.29
CA GLY A 86 17.19 -4.33 -2.09
C GLY A 86 17.21 -2.93 -2.69
N GLN A 87 16.57 -2.74 -3.84
CA GLN A 87 16.29 -1.44 -4.45
C GLN A 87 14.78 -1.25 -4.63
N TRP A 88 14.37 0.01 -4.77
CA TRP A 88 12.97 0.33 -5.04
C TRP A 88 12.49 -0.34 -6.32
N CYS A 89 11.27 -0.89 -6.28
CA CYS A 89 10.49 -1.24 -7.45
C CYS A 89 9.00 -0.93 -7.22
N ALA A 90 8.15 -1.22 -8.21
CA ALA A 90 6.72 -0.97 -8.15
C ALA A 90 6.01 -1.70 -6.98
N ALA A 91 6.57 -2.82 -6.50
CA ALA A 91 6.04 -3.52 -5.31
C ALA A 91 6.09 -2.62 -4.07
N ASP A 92 7.19 -1.88 -3.87
CA ASP A 92 7.34 -0.93 -2.77
C ASP A 92 6.33 0.21 -2.85
N SER A 93 6.08 0.74 -4.05
CA SER A 93 5.06 1.77 -4.27
C SER A 93 3.65 1.28 -3.99
N HIS A 94 3.33 0.04 -4.36
CA HIS A 94 2.02 -0.55 -4.07
C HIS A 94 1.84 -0.79 -2.57
N PHE A 95 2.84 -1.37 -1.91
CA PHE A 95 2.81 -1.58 -0.46
C PHE A 95 2.72 -0.25 0.30
N PHE A 96 3.49 0.76 -0.10
CA PHE A 96 3.43 2.11 0.45
C PHE A 96 2.02 2.69 0.40
N TRP A 97 1.32 2.55 -0.73
CA TRP A 97 -0.06 3.01 -0.86
C TRP A 97 -1.00 2.27 0.09
N THR A 98 -0.87 0.94 0.23
CA THR A 98 -1.70 0.16 1.15
C THR A 98 -1.47 0.57 2.61
N TRP A 99 -0.21 0.78 3.00
CA TRP A 99 0.15 1.24 4.34
C TRP A 99 -0.39 2.64 4.62
N ARG A 100 -0.15 3.59 3.70
CA ARG A 100 -0.67 4.97 3.79
C ARG A 100 -2.19 4.99 3.95
N ARG A 101 -2.90 4.12 3.23
CA ARG A 101 -4.36 4.03 3.33
C ARG A 101 -4.80 3.48 4.68
N ALA A 102 -4.09 2.49 5.21
CA ALA A 102 -4.40 1.92 6.52
C ALA A 102 -4.24 2.95 7.66
N THR A 103 -3.19 3.78 7.62
CA THR A 103 -2.96 4.82 8.64
C THR A 103 -4.03 5.92 8.63
N GLN A 104 -4.79 6.08 7.54
CA GLN A 104 -5.92 7.02 7.47
C GLN A 104 -7.16 6.54 8.24
N PHE A 105 -7.21 5.27 8.66
CA PHE A 105 -8.33 4.71 9.42
C PHE A 105 -8.14 4.74 10.94
N GLY A 106 -7.09 5.40 11.44
CA GLY A 106 -6.83 5.50 12.89
C GLY A 106 -6.37 4.19 13.55
N LEU A 107 -5.92 3.21 12.75
CA LEU A 107 -5.33 1.97 13.24
C LEU A 107 -3.86 2.20 13.62
N ASP A 108 -3.42 1.61 14.73
CA ASP A 108 -2.02 1.66 15.17
C ASP A 108 -1.24 0.42 14.73
N PHE A 109 -0.24 0.65 13.89
CA PHE A 109 0.68 -0.35 13.37
C PHE A 109 2.14 -0.08 13.76
N SER A 110 2.38 0.80 14.75
CA SER A 110 3.72 1.23 15.19
C SER A 110 4.66 0.08 15.61
N LYS A 111 4.09 -1.07 16.02
CA LYS A 111 4.84 -2.29 16.35
C LYS A 111 5.59 -2.90 15.14
N TYR A 112 5.14 -2.64 13.91
CA TYR A 112 5.78 -3.12 12.67
C TYR A 112 6.86 -2.13 12.20
N ARG A 113 7.99 -2.16 12.89
CA ARG A 113 9.08 -1.18 12.74
C ARG A 113 9.71 -1.17 11.35
N ASN A 114 9.81 -2.31 10.68
CA ASN A 114 10.37 -2.40 9.33
C ASN A 114 9.42 -1.77 8.31
N CYS A 115 8.11 -1.96 8.48
CA CYS A 115 7.12 -1.28 7.65
C CYS A 115 7.08 0.22 7.89
N VAL A 116 7.18 0.68 9.15
CA VAL A 116 7.30 2.12 9.48
C VAL A 116 8.53 2.72 8.79
N ALA A 117 9.70 2.07 8.90
CA ALA A 117 10.92 2.54 8.26
C ALA A 117 10.81 2.56 6.71
N HIS A 118 10.16 1.56 6.12
CA HIS A 118 9.85 1.54 4.68
C HIS A 118 8.93 2.68 4.27
N PHE A 119 7.88 2.94 5.03
CA PHE A 119 6.94 4.02 4.79
C PHE A 119 7.63 5.39 4.85
N GLU A 120 8.41 5.64 5.89
CA GLU A 120 9.21 6.87 6.04
C GLU A 120 10.18 7.07 4.87
N ARG A 121 10.92 6.03 4.48
CA ARG A 121 11.83 6.06 3.32
C ARG A 121 11.09 6.37 2.02
N MET A 122 9.94 5.74 1.80
CA MET A 122 9.11 5.97 0.62
C MET A 122 8.58 7.40 0.55
N GLN A 123 8.19 8.01 1.68
CA GLN A 123 7.80 9.42 1.74
C GLN A 123 8.94 10.38 1.33
N GLN A 124 10.21 9.97 1.50
CA GLN A 124 11.34 10.80 1.08
C GLN A 124 11.59 10.81 -0.43
N ARG A 125 11.04 9.85 -1.19
CA ARG A 125 11.25 9.75 -2.64
C ARG A 125 10.66 10.98 -3.38
N PRO A 126 11.42 11.63 -4.29
CA PRO A 126 10.91 12.78 -5.04
C PRO A 126 9.60 12.54 -5.79
N ALA A 127 9.43 11.35 -6.38
CA ALA A 127 8.20 10.97 -7.07
C ALA A 127 6.99 10.89 -6.11
N VAL A 128 7.19 10.40 -4.89
CA VAL A 128 6.13 10.31 -3.88
C VAL A 128 5.78 11.71 -3.37
N LYS A 129 6.76 12.55 -3.06
CA LYS A 129 6.53 13.96 -2.67
C LYS A 129 5.75 14.72 -3.73
N LYS A 130 6.14 14.59 -5.00
CA LYS A 130 5.44 15.22 -6.13
C LYS A 130 3.98 14.75 -6.25
N ALA A 131 3.74 13.44 -6.11
CA ALA A 131 2.39 12.89 -6.16
C ALA A 131 1.52 13.36 -4.98
N LEU A 132 2.08 13.40 -3.77
CA LEU A 132 1.40 13.86 -2.56
C LEU A 132 1.02 15.34 -2.64
N GLU A 133 1.92 16.18 -3.13
CA GLU A 133 1.64 17.62 -3.30
C GLU A 133 0.53 17.83 -4.33
N PHE A 134 0.58 17.11 -5.46
CA PHE A 134 -0.48 17.17 -6.46
C PHE A 134 -1.83 16.68 -5.91
N GLU A 135 -1.84 15.57 -5.17
CA GLU A 135 -3.05 15.06 -4.50
C GLU A 135 -3.63 16.10 -3.54
N LYS A 136 -2.79 16.75 -2.72
CA LYS A 136 -3.19 17.82 -1.81
C LYS A 136 -3.80 19.02 -2.55
N GLN A 137 -3.19 19.43 -3.65
CA GLN A 137 -3.72 20.51 -4.49
C GLN A 137 -5.11 20.17 -5.03
N VAL A 138 -5.27 18.99 -5.62
CA VAL A 138 -6.54 18.52 -6.19
C VAL A 138 -7.62 18.43 -5.12
N GLN A 139 -7.31 17.93 -3.92
CA GLN A 139 -8.28 17.89 -2.81
C GLN A 139 -8.72 19.30 -2.37
N ALA A 140 -7.79 20.26 -2.33
CA ALA A 140 -8.13 21.64 -2.01
C ALA A 140 -9.01 22.29 -3.09
N GLU A 141 -8.86 21.91 -4.36
CA GLU A 141 -9.73 22.35 -5.45
C GLU A 141 -11.14 21.76 -5.32
N PHE A 142 -11.27 20.46 -5.02
CA PHE A 142 -12.58 19.84 -4.77
C PHE A 142 -13.30 20.45 -3.57
N ALA A 143 -12.60 20.73 -2.47
CA ALA A 143 -13.18 21.34 -1.29
C ALA A 143 -13.70 22.77 -1.53
N LYS A 144 -13.15 23.50 -2.50
CA LYS A 144 -13.65 24.82 -2.91
C LYS A 144 -14.89 24.75 -3.80
N ALA A 145 -15.13 23.60 -4.45
CA ALA A 145 -16.21 23.39 -5.41
C ALA A 145 -17.43 22.69 -4.80
N ALA A 146 -17.33 22.17 -3.57
CA ALA A 146 -18.40 21.56 -2.78
C ALA A 146 -19.08 22.61 -1.89
#